data_AF-A0A7W5UTD9-F1
#
_entry.id   AF-A0A7W5UTD9-F1
#
_cell.length_a   1.000
_cell.length_b   1.000
_cell.length_c   1.000
_cell.angle_alpha   90.00
_cell.angle_beta   90.00
_cell.angle_gamma   90.00
#
_symmetry.space_group_name_H-M   'P 1'
#
loop_
_entity.id
_entity.type
_entity.pdbx_description
1 polymer ?
#
loop_
_entity_poly.entity_id
_entity_poly.type
_entity_poly.pdbx_seq_one_letter_code
_entity_poly.pdbx_strand_id
1 'polypeptide(L)'
;MRSLLALLLVAVPPVEAPLYSYENAIRETAWVELDVDLDRDGHRDRLAADIIRPSEPAADGVKVPVLMDISPYYACCGRGNEAQKKTYDAEGRPAGFPLYYDNHFVPKGYAVVLVDMAGTNRSTGCMDRGGPKDVAAGAQVVNWLNGRARAYTKPFGGEQVSAGWSTGRSASGASRTTAGWPTASPPRGCAA
;
A
#
# COMPACT_ATOMS: atom_id res chain seq x y z
N MET A 1 -12.14 -39.86 -48.52
CA MET A 1 -11.15 -39.00 -47.83
C MET A 1 -11.72 -37.60 -47.69
N ARG A 2 -12.15 -37.20 -46.50
CA ARG A 2 -12.24 -35.79 -46.06
C ARG A 2 -12.11 -35.78 -44.53
N SER A 3 -10.89 -35.65 -44.04
CA SER A 3 -10.66 -35.34 -42.61
C SER A 3 -11.20 -33.95 -42.32
N LEU A 4 -12.21 -33.86 -41.45
CA LEU A 4 -12.51 -32.59 -40.78
C LEU A 4 -11.52 -32.42 -39.63
N LEU A 5 -10.58 -31.50 -39.82
CA LEU A 5 -9.79 -30.94 -38.73
C LEU A 5 -10.73 -30.06 -37.90
N ALA A 6 -11.12 -30.51 -36.71
CA ALA A 6 -11.84 -29.68 -35.75
C ALA A 6 -10.84 -28.68 -35.14
N LEU A 7 -10.96 -27.42 -35.51
CA LEU A 7 -10.21 -26.32 -34.90
C LEU A 7 -10.80 -26.11 -33.48
N LEU A 8 -10.10 -26.57 -32.44
CA LEU A 8 -10.42 -26.18 -31.07
C LEU A 8 -10.12 -24.68 -30.92
N LEU A 9 -11.15 -23.83 -30.96
CA LEU A 9 -11.05 -22.50 -30.37
C LEU A 9 -10.93 -22.68 -28.85
N VAL A 10 -9.74 -22.45 -28.31
CA VAL A 10 -9.60 -22.19 -26.88
C VAL A 10 -10.25 -20.85 -26.60
N ALA A 11 -11.43 -20.86 -25.98
CA ALA A 11 -12.04 -19.65 -25.47
C ALA A 11 -11.11 -19.07 -24.39
N VAL A 12 -10.55 -17.88 -24.65
CA VAL A 12 -9.90 -17.09 -23.61
C VAL A 12 -11.01 -16.68 -22.65
N PRO A 13 -11.00 -17.10 -21.37
CA PRO A 13 -12.01 -16.65 -20.42
C PRO A 13 -12.07 -15.11 -20.40
N PRO A 14 -13.26 -14.51 -20.28
CA PRO A 14 -13.38 -13.05 -20.25
C PRO A 14 -12.55 -12.49 -19.11
N VAL A 15 -11.84 -11.38 -19.37
CA VAL A 15 -11.26 -10.57 -18.30
C VAL A 15 -12.40 -10.21 -17.37
N GLU A 16 -12.29 -10.65 -16.12
CA GLU A 16 -13.34 -10.52 -15.11
C GLU A 16 -13.84 -9.07 -15.04
N ALA A 17 -15.15 -8.87 -15.27
CA ALA A 17 -15.77 -7.56 -15.35
C ALA A 17 -15.69 -6.83 -14.00
N PRO A 18 -15.61 -5.49 -13.99
CA PRO A 18 -15.61 -4.72 -12.75
C PRO A 18 -16.92 -4.96 -11.98
N LEU A 19 -16.79 -5.26 -10.68
CA LEU A 19 -17.88 -5.47 -9.73
C LEU A 19 -18.24 -4.17 -8.97
N TYR A 20 -17.26 -3.28 -8.78
CA TYR A 20 -17.38 -2.09 -7.92
C TYR A 20 -16.90 -0.80 -8.61
N SER A 21 -17.41 0.34 -8.15
CA SER A 21 -17.05 1.66 -8.69
C SER A 21 -15.66 2.10 -8.23
N TYR A 22 -14.79 2.43 -9.18
CA TYR A 22 -13.51 3.07 -8.90
C TYR A 22 -13.68 4.55 -8.50
N GLU A 23 -14.64 5.24 -9.11
CA GLU A 23 -14.90 6.66 -8.85
C GLU A 23 -15.29 6.87 -7.38
N ASN A 24 -16.22 6.04 -6.89
CA ASN A 24 -16.74 6.11 -5.54
C ASN A 24 -15.87 5.38 -4.50
N ALA A 25 -14.66 4.96 -4.87
CA ALA A 25 -13.78 4.26 -3.95
C ALA A 25 -13.40 5.13 -2.74
N ILE A 26 -13.33 4.49 -1.57
CA ILE A 26 -12.88 5.15 -0.34
C ILE A 26 -11.38 5.30 -0.40
N ARG A 27 -10.88 6.50 -0.11
CA ARG A 27 -9.44 6.84 -0.07
C ARG A 27 -9.08 7.43 1.29
N GLU A 28 -8.15 6.81 2.00
CA GLU A 28 -7.78 7.18 3.36
C GLU A 28 -6.31 6.84 3.65
N THR A 29 -5.74 7.44 4.69
CA THR A 29 -4.37 7.14 5.16
C THR A 29 -4.41 6.67 6.61
N ALA A 30 -3.66 5.61 6.93
CA ALA A 30 -3.43 5.18 8.30
C ALA A 30 -1.92 5.18 8.60
N TRP A 31 -1.53 5.64 9.78
CA TRP A 31 -0.15 5.60 10.26
C TRP A 31 0.04 4.42 11.21
N VAL A 32 0.58 3.31 10.70
CA VAL A 32 0.79 2.07 11.44
C VAL A 32 1.99 2.20 12.37
N GLU A 33 1.76 2.01 13.67
CA GLU A 33 2.79 2.15 14.70
C GLU A 33 3.73 0.93 14.75
N LEU A 34 5.02 1.22 14.82
CA LEU A 34 6.09 0.26 14.98
C LEU A 34 6.37 -0.01 16.46
N ASP A 35 6.89 -1.19 16.75
CA ASP A 35 7.31 -1.56 18.11
C ASP A 35 8.72 -1.09 18.46
N VAL A 36 9.42 -0.51 17.49
CA VAL A 36 10.78 0.01 17.62
C VAL A 36 10.81 1.47 17.20
N ASP A 37 11.63 2.25 17.90
CA ASP A 37 12.03 3.60 17.56
C ASP A 37 13.33 3.51 16.74
N LEU A 38 13.22 3.74 15.43
CA LEU A 38 14.28 3.53 14.44
C LEU A 38 15.25 4.72 14.38
N ASP A 39 14.79 5.92 14.69
CA ASP A 39 15.59 7.15 14.69
C ASP A 39 16.06 7.59 16.08
N ARG A 40 15.55 6.95 17.13
CA ARG A 40 15.90 7.15 18.54
C ARG A 40 15.53 8.56 19.03
N ASP A 41 14.46 9.14 18.49
CA ASP A 41 13.97 10.44 18.91
C ASP A 41 13.12 10.39 20.19
N GLY A 42 12.82 9.18 20.71
CA GLY A 42 12.01 8.96 21.90
C GLY A 42 10.51 8.80 21.62
N HIS A 43 10.10 8.83 20.35
CA HIS A 43 8.75 8.58 19.90
C HIS A 43 8.66 7.24 19.14
N ARG A 44 7.47 6.63 19.15
CA ARG A 44 7.25 5.42 18.35
C ARG A 44 7.08 5.80 16.89
N ASP A 45 7.81 5.11 16.03
CA ASP A 45 7.72 5.31 14.60
C ASP A 45 6.42 4.83 13.99
N ARG A 46 6.02 5.46 12.88
CA ARG A 46 4.83 5.08 12.13
C ARG A 46 5.04 5.07 10.63
N LEU A 47 4.53 4.02 9.98
CA LEU A 47 4.47 3.93 8.53
C LEU A 47 3.15 4.47 8.00
N ALA A 48 3.21 5.42 7.06
CA ALA A 48 2.05 5.89 6.33
C ALA A 48 1.60 4.84 5.30
N ALA A 49 0.37 4.36 5.45
CA ALA A 49 -0.29 3.42 4.56
C ALA A 49 -1.48 4.13 3.89
N ASP A 50 -1.34 4.46 2.61
CA ASP A 50 -2.44 5.01 1.81
C ASP A 50 -3.28 3.88 1.27
N ILE A 51 -4.58 3.97 1.49
CA ILE A 51 -5.56 2.92 1.24
C ILE A 51 -6.55 3.42 0.20
N ILE A 52 -6.82 2.57 -0.79
CA ILE A 52 -8.00 2.70 -1.64
C ILE A 52 -8.76 1.37 -1.67
N ARG A 53 -10.06 1.42 -1.43
CA ARG A 53 -10.91 0.23 -1.31
C ARG A 53 -12.33 0.49 -1.82
N PRO A 54 -13.03 -0.54 -2.31
CA PRO A 54 -14.38 -0.38 -2.85
C PRO A 54 -15.34 0.06 -1.73
N SER A 55 -16.26 0.98 -2.05
CA SER A 55 -17.20 1.54 -1.06
C SER A 55 -18.40 0.63 -0.82
N GLU A 56 -18.79 -0.15 -1.82
CA GLU A 56 -19.96 -1.00 -1.78
C GLU A 56 -19.81 -2.15 -0.75
N PRO A 57 -18.72 -2.94 -0.75
CA PRO A 57 -18.48 -3.91 0.34
C PRO A 57 -18.39 -3.24 1.70
N ALA A 58 -17.86 -2.03 1.78
CA ALA A 58 -17.73 -1.31 3.04
C ALA A 58 -19.09 -0.91 3.62
N ALA A 59 -20.03 -0.47 2.76
CA ALA A 59 -21.40 -0.15 3.16
C ALA A 59 -22.15 -1.38 3.69
N ASP A 60 -21.86 -2.56 3.11
CA ASP A 60 -22.49 -3.83 3.48
C ASP A 60 -21.75 -4.57 4.63
N GLY A 61 -20.67 -3.99 5.17
CA GLY A 61 -19.85 -4.62 6.21
C GLY A 61 -19.06 -5.85 5.73
N VAL A 62 -18.90 -6.01 4.42
CA VAL A 62 -18.14 -7.08 3.79
C VAL A 62 -16.66 -6.73 3.76
N LYS A 63 -15.83 -7.67 4.24
CA LYS A 63 -14.38 -7.52 4.27
C LYS A 63 -13.75 -7.86 2.92
N VAL A 64 -12.67 -7.16 2.57
CA VAL A 64 -11.94 -7.37 1.30
C VAL A 64 -10.48 -7.85 1.51
N PRO A 65 -9.90 -8.61 0.58
CA PRO A 65 -8.46 -8.89 0.56
C PRO A 65 -7.64 -7.64 0.21
N VAL A 66 -6.36 -7.65 0.57
CA VAL A 66 -5.44 -6.52 0.37
C VAL A 66 -4.31 -6.89 -0.60
N LEU A 67 -4.08 -6.01 -1.59
CA LEU A 67 -2.83 -5.93 -2.32
C LEU A 67 -1.97 -4.81 -1.70
N MET A 68 -0.85 -5.17 -1.10
CA MET A 68 0.05 -4.24 -0.44
C MET A 68 1.32 -4.05 -1.28
N ASP A 69 1.77 -2.81 -1.48
CA ASP A 69 3.09 -2.50 -2.06
C ASP A 69 3.81 -1.49 -1.16
N ILE A 70 4.95 -1.92 -0.62
CA ILE A 70 5.79 -1.10 0.26
C ILE A 70 6.97 -0.55 -0.53
N SER A 71 7.16 0.78 -0.49
CA SER A 71 8.17 1.42 -1.32
C SER A 71 8.75 2.68 -0.67
N PRO A 72 10.05 2.92 -0.79
CA PRO A 72 10.67 4.17 -0.35
C PRO A 72 10.56 5.29 -1.42
N TYR A 73 10.00 4.99 -2.60
CA TYR A 73 10.13 5.83 -3.80
C TYR A 73 8.93 6.73 -4.11
N TYR A 74 7.84 6.65 -3.35
CA TYR A 74 6.58 7.29 -3.70
C TYR A 74 6.61 8.84 -3.80
N ALA A 75 7.64 9.51 -3.26
CA ALA A 75 7.80 10.96 -3.32
C ALA A 75 8.97 11.46 -4.19
N CYS A 76 10.16 10.85 -4.10
CA CYS A 76 11.35 11.35 -4.80
C CYS A 76 11.34 11.00 -6.30
N CYS A 77 11.03 9.74 -6.59
CA CYS A 77 11.50 9.05 -7.77
C CYS A 77 10.37 8.37 -8.53
N GLY A 78 9.29 8.04 -7.81
CA GLY A 78 8.08 7.43 -8.35
C GLY A 78 8.24 5.95 -8.69
N ARG A 79 7.19 5.39 -9.31
CA ARG A 79 7.06 3.99 -9.70
C ARG A 79 6.86 3.89 -11.21
N GLY A 80 7.33 2.78 -11.78
CA GLY A 80 7.19 2.50 -13.22
C GLY A 80 8.14 3.33 -14.09
N ASN A 81 7.98 3.21 -15.40
CA ASN A 81 8.81 3.92 -16.39
C ASN A 81 8.48 5.42 -16.41
N GLU A 82 7.28 5.77 -15.98
CA GLU A 82 6.73 7.11 -15.96
C GLU A 82 6.98 7.85 -14.64
N ALA A 83 7.73 7.25 -13.70
CA ALA A 83 8.09 7.85 -12.41
C ALA A 83 6.87 8.39 -11.64
N GLN A 84 5.76 7.65 -11.67
CA GLN A 84 4.50 8.07 -11.05
C GLN A 84 4.62 8.12 -9.52
N LYS A 85 4.16 9.21 -8.92
CA LYS A 85 4.25 9.49 -7.48
C LYS A 85 2.87 9.45 -6.84
N LYS A 86 2.84 9.23 -5.53
CA LYS A 86 1.61 9.45 -4.77
C LYS A 86 1.25 10.93 -4.81
N THR A 87 -0.03 11.24 -4.90
CA THR A 87 -0.54 12.62 -4.80
C THR A 87 -1.66 12.69 -3.78
N TYR A 88 -1.87 13.90 -3.26
CA TYR A 88 -2.86 14.17 -2.23
C TYR A 88 -3.68 15.39 -2.62
N ASP A 89 -4.94 15.43 -2.19
CA ASP A 89 -5.79 16.61 -2.33
C ASP A 89 -5.45 17.71 -1.30
N ALA A 90 -6.20 18.80 -1.32
CA ALA A 90 -5.98 19.95 -0.44
C ALA A 90 -6.12 19.61 1.06
N GLU A 91 -6.89 18.56 1.39
CA GLU A 91 -7.07 18.07 2.75
C GLU A 91 -6.03 16.99 3.13
N GLY A 92 -5.12 16.65 2.22
CA GLY A 92 -4.08 15.65 2.44
C GLY A 92 -4.56 14.20 2.34
N ARG A 93 -5.76 13.97 1.76
CA ARG A 93 -6.27 12.62 1.47
C ARG A 93 -5.60 12.08 0.21
N PRO A 94 -5.34 10.77 0.11
CA PRO A 94 -4.76 10.18 -1.10
C PRO A 94 -5.65 10.43 -2.31
N ALA A 95 -5.06 10.99 -3.37
CA ALA A 95 -5.73 11.29 -4.63
C ALA A 95 -5.17 10.44 -5.78
N GLY A 96 -3.86 10.28 -5.86
CA GLY A 96 -3.16 9.52 -6.90
C GLY A 96 -2.40 8.33 -6.32
N PHE A 97 -2.66 7.15 -6.89
CA PHE A 97 -1.97 5.91 -6.60
C PHE A 97 -1.14 5.53 -7.83
N PRO A 98 0.20 5.39 -7.71
CA PRO A 98 1.04 5.04 -8.84
C PRO A 98 0.73 3.66 -9.45
N LEU A 99 1.08 3.53 -10.72
CA LEU A 99 0.83 2.37 -11.58
C LEU A 99 -0.66 2.19 -11.84
N TYR A 100 -1.10 0.95 -12.08
CA TYR A 100 -2.47 0.60 -12.44
C TYR A 100 -3.17 -0.24 -11.35
N TYR A 101 -2.54 -0.43 -10.19
CA TYR A 101 -3.05 -1.39 -9.21
C TYR A 101 -4.42 -1.00 -8.68
N ASP A 102 -4.61 0.27 -8.35
CA ASP A 102 -5.86 0.77 -7.80
C ASP A 102 -7.00 0.69 -8.83
N ASN A 103 -6.82 1.20 -10.04
CA ASN A 103 -7.88 1.21 -11.06
C ASN A 103 -8.18 -0.18 -11.65
N HIS A 104 -7.28 -1.15 -11.47
CA HIS A 104 -7.49 -2.52 -11.91
C HIS A 104 -8.07 -3.44 -10.83
N PHE A 105 -7.58 -3.35 -9.59
CA PHE A 105 -7.92 -4.30 -8.53
C PHE A 105 -9.07 -3.82 -7.62
N VAL A 106 -9.26 -2.50 -7.44
CA VAL A 106 -10.38 -1.98 -6.63
C VAL A 106 -11.74 -2.35 -7.23
N PRO A 107 -11.98 -2.18 -8.55
CA PRO A 107 -13.23 -2.64 -9.16
C PRO A 107 -13.44 -4.15 -9.06
N LYS A 108 -12.40 -4.94 -8.82
CA LYS A 108 -12.44 -6.40 -8.68
C LYS A 108 -12.55 -6.87 -7.23
N GLY A 109 -12.74 -5.95 -6.28
CA GLY A 109 -13.01 -6.29 -4.88
C GLY A 109 -11.78 -6.42 -3.99
N TYR A 110 -10.64 -5.89 -4.41
CA TYR A 110 -9.45 -5.80 -3.56
C TYR A 110 -9.29 -4.38 -3.01
N ALA A 111 -8.77 -4.25 -1.80
CA ALA A 111 -8.16 -3.01 -1.36
C ALA A 111 -6.70 -2.95 -1.86
N VAL A 112 -6.23 -1.76 -2.21
CA VAL A 112 -4.82 -1.49 -2.50
C VAL A 112 -4.26 -0.63 -1.37
N VAL A 113 -3.12 -1.04 -0.82
CA VAL A 113 -2.43 -0.36 0.28
C VAL A 113 -1.00 -0.05 -0.14
N LEU A 114 -0.68 1.22 -0.31
CA LEU A 114 0.66 1.67 -0.67
C LEU A 114 1.36 2.23 0.57
N VAL A 115 2.43 1.57 0.99
CA VAL A 115 3.12 1.90 2.25
C VAL A 115 4.40 2.67 1.98
N ASP A 116 4.54 3.83 2.60
CA ASP A 116 5.80 4.56 2.63
C ASP A 116 6.75 3.88 3.64
N MET A 117 7.94 3.49 3.20
CA MET A 117 8.95 2.91 4.11
C MET A 117 9.37 3.93 5.20
N ALA A 118 9.92 3.44 6.31
CA ALA A 118 10.40 4.28 7.40
C ALA A 118 11.34 5.38 6.89
N GLY A 119 11.18 6.61 7.41
CA GLY A 119 11.96 7.77 7.01
C GLY A 119 11.73 8.27 5.58
N THR A 120 10.67 7.80 4.90
CA THR A 120 10.32 8.27 3.56
C THR A 120 8.93 8.90 3.51
N ASN A 121 8.77 9.89 2.63
CA ASN A 121 7.50 10.55 2.34
C ASN A 121 6.74 10.98 3.61
N ARG A 122 5.65 10.29 3.98
CA ARG A 122 4.81 10.65 5.15
C ARG A 122 5.06 9.76 6.39
N SER A 123 6.00 8.81 6.31
CA SER A 123 6.42 7.95 7.42
C SER A 123 7.50 8.61 8.28
N THR A 124 7.53 8.27 9.56
CA THR A 124 8.60 8.71 10.49
C THR A 124 9.74 7.68 10.53
N GLY A 125 10.79 7.96 11.31
CA GLY A 125 11.86 7.01 11.58
C GLY A 125 12.97 6.99 10.55
N CYS A 126 13.75 5.91 10.58
CA CYS A 126 14.86 5.68 9.65
C CYS A 126 14.70 4.36 8.90
N MET A 127 14.97 4.39 7.59
CA MET A 127 15.09 3.16 6.81
C MET A 127 16.36 2.38 7.15
N ASP A 128 16.28 1.06 7.03
CA ASP A 128 17.40 0.11 7.18
C ASP A 128 17.90 -0.42 5.82
N ARG A 129 17.57 0.27 4.71
CA ARG A 129 17.96 -0.05 3.33
C ARG A 129 17.70 -1.53 2.97
N GLY A 130 16.50 -2.00 3.30
CA GLY A 130 16.04 -3.37 3.05
C GLY A 130 16.52 -4.37 4.10
N GLY A 131 17.15 -3.90 5.17
CA GLY A 131 17.58 -4.72 6.29
C GLY A 131 16.43 -5.25 7.14
N PRO A 132 16.74 -6.04 8.19
CA PRO A 132 15.74 -6.71 9.02
C PRO A 132 14.71 -5.77 9.65
N LYS A 133 15.08 -4.51 9.96
CA LYS A 133 14.15 -3.55 10.56
C LYS A 133 13.09 -3.10 9.55
N ASP A 134 13.45 -2.93 8.29
CA ASP A 134 12.50 -2.60 7.22
C ASP A 134 11.52 -3.75 6.98
N VAL A 135 12.00 -5.00 7.03
CA VAL A 135 11.15 -6.19 6.94
C VAL A 135 10.17 -6.26 8.11
N ALA A 136 10.65 -6.02 9.33
CA ALA A 136 9.79 -5.99 10.53
C ALA A 136 8.76 -4.86 10.46
N ALA A 137 9.14 -3.69 9.96
CA ALA A 137 8.24 -2.56 9.79
C ALA A 137 7.12 -2.86 8.77
N GLY A 138 7.46 -3.49 7.63
CA GLY A 138 6.46 -4.00 6.68
C GLY A 138 5.53 -5.04 7.29
N ALA A 139 6.06 -5.96 8.11
CA ALA A 139 5.26 -6.96 8.81
C ALA A 139 4.27 -6.33 9.81
N GLN A 140 4.59 -5.18 10.40
CA GLN A 140 3.65 -4.46 11.28
C GLN A 140 2.40 -3.96 10.54
N VAL A 141 2.52 -3.56 9.27
CA VAL A 141 1.34 -3.23 8.45
C VAL A 141 0.46 -4.45 8.25
N VAL A 142 1.04 -5.62 7.98
CA VAL A 142 0.30 -6.88 7.89
C VAL A 142 -0.39 -7.21 9.22
N ASN A 143 0.29 -7.01 10.35
CA ASN A 143 -0.30 -7.20 11.67
C ASN A 143 -1.49 -6.25 11.91
N TRP A 144 -1.39 -4.98 11.53
CA TRP A 144 -2.49 -4.03 11.63
C TRP A 144 -3.68 -4.43 10.74
N LEU A 145 -3.42 -4.85 9.50
CA LEU A 145 -4.44 -5.39 8.58
C LEU A 145 -5.12 -6.67 9.11
N ASN A 146 -4.50 -7.34 10.10
CA ASN A 146 -5.03 -8.50 10.81
C ASN A 146 -5.58 -8.16 12.21
N GLY A 147 -5.67 -6.87 12.57
CA GLY A 147 -6.16 -6.43 13.88
C GLY A 147 -5.21 -6.70 15.05
N ARG A 148 -3.92 -6.95 14.78
CA ARG A 148 -2.88 -7.28 15.79
C ARG A 148 -1.87 -6.16 16.06
N ALA A 149 -1.99 -5.02 15.38
CA ALA A 149 -1.16 -3.84 15.61
C ALA A 149 -2.01 -2.57 15.59
N ARG A 150 -1.44 -1.46 16.05
CA ARG A 150 -2.10 -0.16 16.14
C ARG A 150 -1.79 0.69 14.93
N ALA A 151 -2.76 1.49 14.50
CA ALA A 151 -2.54 2.58 13.56
C ALA A 151 -3.32 3.82 13.98
N TYR A 152 -2.96 4.98 13.44
CA TYR A 152 -3.52 6.26 13.84
C TYR A 152 -3.84 7.15 12.64
N THR A 153 -4.59 8.22 12.87
CA THR A 153 -4.93 9.24 11.86
C THR A 153 -3.81 10.23 11.56
N LYS A 154 -2.66 10.16 12.26
CA LYS A 154 -1.55 11.12 12.16
C LYS A 154 -0.18 10.43 12.36
N PRO A 155 0.92 11.01 11.83
CA PRO A 155 2.27 10.50 12.08
C PRO A 155 2.67 10.57 13.56
N PHE A 156 2.16 11.56 14.29
CA PHE A 156 2.32 11.68 15.74
C PHE A 156 0.97 11.96 16.40
N GLY A 157 0.70 11.34 17.56
CA GLY A 157 -0.58 11.48 18.27
C GLY A 157 -1.77 10.97 17.44
N GLY A 158 -2.88 11.72 17.41
CA GLY A 158 -4.06 11.36 16.63
C GLY A 158 -4.89 10.23 17.24
N GLU A 159 -5.98 9.90 16.55
CA GLU A 159 -6.94 8.88 16.99
C GLU A 159 -6.57 7.51 16.42
N GLN A 160 -6.84 6.45 17.17
CA GLN A 160 -6.57 5.09 16.71
C GLN A 160 -7.58 4.68 15.63
N VAL A 161 -7.08 4.05 14.56
CA VAL A 161 -7.89 3.50 13.47
C VAL A 161 -7.65 2.00 13.32
N SER A 162 -8.72 1.26 13.02
CA SER A 162 -8.67 -0.19 12.83
C SER A 162 -8.86 -0.56 11.36
N ALA A 163 -8.23 -1.65 10.92
CA ALA A 163 -8.46 -2.25 9.60
C ALA A 163 -9.63 -3.24 9.61
N GLY A 164 -10.75 -2.89 10.25
CA GLY A 164 -11.92 -3.77 10.39
C GLY A 164 -12.54 -4.20 9.06
N TRP A 165 -12.26 -3.48 7.98
CA TRP A 165 -12.67 -3.76 6.60
C TRP A 165 -11.81 -4.80 5.88
N SER A 166 -10.66 -5.18 6.44
CA SER A 166 -9.73 -6.15 5.83
C SER A 166 -10.08 -7.59 6.23
N THR A 167 -9.95 -8.53 5.31
CA THR A 167 -10.01 -9.98 5.60
C THR A 167 -8.78 -10.50 6.34
N GLY A 168 -7.71 -9.70 6.43
CA GLY A 168 -6.39 -10.10 6.93
C GLY A 168 -5.54 -10.87 5.91
N ARG A 169 -6.12 -11.29 4.78
CA ARG A 169 -5.39 -11.89 3.66
C ARG A 169 -4.75 -10.77 2.83
N SER A 170 -3.42 -10.74 2.85
CA SER A 170 -2.63 -9.74 2.14
C SER A 170 -1.61 -10.40 1.23
N ALA A 171 -1.56 -9.97 -0.03
CA ALA A 171 -0.43 -10.24 -0.92
C ALA A 171 0.46 -9.01 -0.93
N SER A 172 1.78 -9.20 -0.74
CA SER A 172 2.74 -8.09 -0.74
C SER A 172 3.61 -8.16 -2.00
N GLY A 173 3.57 -7.11 -2.80
CA GLY A 173 4.54 -6.87 -3.86
C GLY A 173 5.77 -6.17 -3.29
N ALA A 174 6.96 -6.56 -3.77
CA ALA A 174 8.18 -5.79 -3.60
C ALA A 174 8.85 -5.69 -4.96
N SER A 175 8.74 -4.54 -5.63
CA SER A 175 9.52 -4.32 -6.84
C SER A 175 10.93 -3.87 -6.45
N ARG A 176 11.93 -4.69 -6.76
CA ARG A 176 13.33 -4.24 -6.75
C ARG A 176 13.51 -3.25 -7.91
N THR A 177 13.56 -1.96 -7.62
CA THR A 177 13.92 -0.94 -8.62
C THR A 177 15.43 -0.99 -8.85
N THR A 178 15.86 -0.79 -10.11
CA THR A 178 17.27 -0.55 -10.46
C THR A 178 17.73 0.86 -10.06
N ALA A 179 16.78 1.77 -9.81
CA ALA A 179 17.04 2.97 -9.05
C ALA A 179 17.58 2.52 -7.69
N GLY A 180 18.86 2.82 -7.42
CA GLY A 180 19.45 2.56 -6.11
C GLY A 180 18.62 3.17 -4.98
N TRP A 181 18.91 2.77 -3.74
CA TRP A 181 18.23 3.32 -2.56
C TRP A 181 18.14 4.84 -2.66
N PRO A 182 16.95 5.43 -2.41
CA PRO A 182 16.79 6.85 -2.62
C PRO A 182 17.77 7.54 -1.68
N THR A 183 18.72 8.26 -2.25
CA THR A 183 19.78 8.96 -1.51
C THR A 183 19.26 10.21 -0.82
N ALA A 184 17.96 10.28 -0.53
CA ALA A 184 17.41 11.33 0.32
C ALA A 184 18.20 11.25 1.62
N SER A 185 18.88 12.34 1.98
CA SER A 185 19.57 12.43 3.26
C SER A 185 18.59 11.96 4.32
N PRO A 186 18.92 10.91 5.08
CA PRO A 186 17.95 10.36 5.97
C PRO A 186 17.63 11.43 7.03
N PRO A 187 16.45 11.39 7.66
CA PRO A 187 16.09 12.32 8.72
C PRO A 187 17.24 12.51 9.72
N ARG A 188 17.40 13.72 10.26
CA ARG A 188 18.47 14.00 11.25
C ARG A 188 18.35 12.99 12.40
N GLY A 189 19.42 12.23 12.65
CA GLY A 189 19.42 11.14 13.65
C GLY A 189 19.56 9.74 13.05
N CYS A 190 19.28 9.58 11.75
CA CYS A 190 19.45 8.32 11.07
C CYS A 190 20.91 8.01 10.74
N ALA A 191 21.36 6.80 11.08
CA ALA A 191 22.66 6.30 10.65
C ALA A 191 22.68 6.11 9.12
N ALA A 192 23.74 6.63 8.49
CA ALA A 192 23.97 6.57 7.05
C ALA A 192 24.45 5.19 6.57
#